data_AF-A0A0Q2R8J7-F1
#
_entry.id   AF-A0A0Q2R8J7-F1
#
_cell.length_a   1.000
_cell.length_b   1.000
_cell.length_c   1.000
_cell.angle_alpha   90.00
_cell.angle_beta   90.00
_cell.angle_gamma   90.00
#
_symmetry.space_group_name_H-M   'P 1'
#
loop_
_entity.id
_entity.type
_entity.pdbx_description
1 polymer ?
#
loop_
_entity_poly.entity_id
_entity_poly.type
_entity_poly.pdbx_seq_one_letter_code
_entity_poly.pdbx_strand_id
1 'polypeptide(L)'
;MRVFHSTEVQLPCRERAELFFNPHTYAKAQRWCASCPFLGRCGYNAVATRATHGVWGGIVLPGHYPSRLEPIYARLAAQFERRRTREIGDAPVAPLTNLLAQKDDAHQALAGAAA
;
A
#
# COMPACT_ATOMS: atom_id res chain seq x y z
N MET A 1 1.73 -9.10 -5.98
CA MET A 1 1.52 -8.35 -7.23
C MET A 1 1.11 -6.93 -6.90
N ARG A 2 1.85 -5.89 -7.31
CA ARG A 2 1.49 -4.47 -7.08
C ARG A 2 0.52 -4.04 -8.17
N VAL A 3 -0.44 -3.16 -7.88
CA VAL A 3 -1.44 -2.73 -8.87
C VAL A 3 -0.89 -1.57 -9.70
N PHE A 4 -0.31 -0.57 -9.03
CA PHE A 4 0.42 0.51 -9.69
C PHE A 4 1.92 0.24 -9.72
N HIS A 5 2.54 0.51 -10.86
CA HIS A 5 3.98 0.50 -11.06
C HIS A 5 4.42 1.88 -11.60
N SER A 6 5.64 2.30 -11.30
CA SER A 6 6.28 3.44 -11.94
C SER A 6 7.57 2.95 -12.57
N THR A 7 7.71 2.88 -13.88
CA THR A 7 8.98 2.51 -14.54
C THR A 7 9.88 3.72 -14.78
N GLU A 8 9.30 4.91 -14.83
CA GLU A 8 9.97 6.14 -15.29
C GLU A 8 10.39 7.08 -14.15
N VAL A 9 9.73 6.98 -12.99
CA VAL A 9 10.07 7.83 -11.82
C VAL A 9 10.92 7.05 -10.82
N GLN A 10 12.07 7.61 -10.48
CA GLN A 10 12.91 7.12 -9.37
C GLN A 10 12.14 7.25 -8.05
N LEU A 11 11.91 6.11 -7.40
CA LEU A 11 11.20 6.06 -6.13
C LEU A 11 12.21 5.84 -4.99
N PRO A 12 12.11 6.61 -3.89
CA PRO A 12 12.94 6.42 -2.70
C PRO A 12 13.06 4.96 -2.22
N CYS A 13 11.95 4.22 -2.27
CA CYS A 13 11.88 2.82 -1.85
C CYS A 13 12.49 1.81 -2.82
N ARG A 14 12.86 2.23 -4.03
CA ARG A 14 13.61 1.40 -4.99
C ARG A 14 15.11 1.58 -4.85
N GLU A 15 15.54 2.79 -4.55
CA GLU A 15 16.96 3.10 -4.35
C GLU A 15 17.49 2.52 -3.04
N ARG A 16 16.66 2.52 -1.99
CA ARG A 16 17.06 2.11 -0.64
C ARG A 16 15.97 1.28 0.03
N ALA A 17 15.62 0.15 -0.59
CA ALA A 17 14.53 -0.72 -0.14
C ALA A 17 14.66 -1.15 1.32
N GLU A 18 15.89 -1.41 1.78
CA GLU A 18 16.22 -1.81 3.14
C GLU A 18 15.70 -0.83 4.21
N LEU A 19 15.67 0.47 3.90
CA LEU A 19 15.19 1.48 4.84
C LEU A 19 13.70 1.33 5.17
N PHE A 20 12.92 0.84 4.20
CA PHE A 20 11.46 0.78 4.27
C PHE A 20 10.97 -0.49 4.97
N PHE A 21 11.84 -1.47 5.22
CA PHE A 21 11.50 -2.71 5.91
C PHE A 21 12.26 -2.91 7.23
N ASN A 22 13.28 -2.09 7.52
CA ASN A 22 13.99 -2.12 8.79
C ASN A 22 13.38 -1.16 9.84
N PRO A 23 12.91 -1.64 11.00
CA PRO A 23 12.33 -0.82 12.06
C PRO A 23 13.24 0.31 12.56
N HIS A 24 14.55 0.09 12.61
CA HIS A 24 15.54 1.08 13.06
C HIS A 24 15.65 2.29 12.11
N THR A 25 15.13 2.17 10.88
CA THR A 25 15.22 3.21 9.86
C THR A 25 13.87 3.78 9.44
N TYR A 26 12.76 3.37 10.07
CA TYR A 26 11.41 3.82 9.69
C TYR A 26 11.23 5.33 9.74
N ALA A 27 11.75 6.00 10.76
CA ALA A 27 11.69 7.46 10.82
C ALA A 27 12.35 8.13 9.60
N LYS A 28 13.46 7.56 9.11
CA LYS A 28 14.13 8.03 7.88
C LYS A 28 13.31 7.71 6.64
N ALA A 29 12.80 6.49 6.53
CA ALA A 29 11.96 6.05 5.42
C ALA A 29 10.67 6.88 5.30
N GLN A 30 10.03 7.26 6.41
CA GLN A 30 8.84 8.11 6.42
C GLN A 30 9.14 9.51 5.88
N ARG A 31 10.26 10.13 6.28
CA ARG A 31 10.70 11.43 5.73
C ARG A 31 10.92 11.37 4.22
N TRP A 32 11.53 10.28 3.74
CA TRP A 32 11.75 10.06 2.30
C TRP A 32 10.44 9.79 1.56
N CYS A 33 9.50 9.09 2.18
CA CYS A 33 8.16 8.91 1.64
C CYS A 33 7.44 10.24 1.44
N ALA A 34 7.55 11.20 2.36
CA ALA A 34 6.77 12.44 2.34
C ALA A 34 6.95 13.28 1.06
N SER A 35 8.14 13.23 0.43
CA SER A 35 8.43 13.92 -0.83
C SER A 35 8.14 13.07 -2.09
N CYS A 36 7.71 11.81 -1.93
CA CYS A 36 7.52 10.90 -3.05
C CYS A 36 6.31 11.29 -3.92
N PRO A 37 6.45 11.42 -5.25
CA PRO A 37 5.34 11.66 -6.16
C PRO A 37 4.40 10.46 -6.30
N PHE A 38 4.75 9.31 -5.72
CA PHE A 38 3.99 8.06 -5.75
C PHE A 38 3.32 7.74 -4.41
N LEU A 39 3.13 8.74 -3.54
CA LEU A 39 2.67 8.54 -2.16
C LEU A 39 1.27 7.90 -2.10
N GLY A 40 0.30 8.44 -2.83
CA GLY A 40 -1.08 7.95 -2.87
C GLY A 40 -1.17 6.56 -3.50
N ARG A 41 -0.58 6.37 -4.68
CA ARG A 41 -0.52 5.05 -5.36
C ARG A 41 0.19 3.99 -4.52
N CYS A 42 1.21 4.37 -3.76
CA CYS A 42 1.88 3.46 -2.83
C CYS A 42 0.93 3.00 -1.73
N GLY A 43 0.14 3.92 -1.14
CA GLY A 43 -0.89 3.58 -0.17
C GLY A 43 -1.96 2.66 -0.74
N TYR A 44 -2.44 2.93 -1.96
CA TYR A 44 -3.37 2.04 -2.66
C TYR A 44 -2.80 0.63 -2.82
N ASN A 45 -1.55 0.50 -3.28
CA ASN A 45 -0.90 -0.79 -3.42
C ASN A 45 -0.83 -1.56 -2.08
N ALA A 46 -0.54 -0.87 -0.97
CA ALA A 46 -0.51 -1.50 0.34
C ALA A 46 -1.86 -2.14 0.69
N VAL A 47 -2.96 -1.41 0.47
CA VAL A 47 -4.32 -1.90 0.76
C VAL A 47 -4.69 -3.04 -0.19
N ALA A 48 -4.55 -2.83 -1.50
CA ALA A 48 -4.89 -3.83 -2.52
C ALA A 48 -4.10 -5.14 -2.36
N THR A 49 -2.86 -5.05 -1.88
CA THR A 49 -2.01 -6.23 -1.68
C THR A 49 -2.12 -6.83 -0.29
N ARG A 50 -2.78 -6.15 0.67
CA ARG A 50 -2.75 -6.47 2.10
C ARG A 50 -1.33 -6.54 2.65
N ALA A 51 -0.52 -5.54 2.30
CA ALA A 51 0.82 -5.41 2.87
C ALA A 51 0.70 -5.29 4.40
N THR A 52 1.49 -6.05 5.14
CA THR A 52 1.43 -6.06 6.62
C THR A 52 2.64 -5.42 7.27
N HIS A 53 3.75 -5.26 6.54
CA HIS A 53 5.02 -4.77 7.07
C HIS A 53 5.60 -3.61 6.26
N GLY A 54 6.52 -2.88 6.90
CA GLY A 54 7.31 -1.82 6.28
C GLY A 54 6.57 -0.48 6.19
N VAL A 55 7.17 0.47 5.49
CA VAL A 55 6.63 1.82 5.30
C VAL A 55 5.96 1.96 3.94
N TRP A 56 4.67 2.27 3.95
CA TRP A 56 3.84 2.45 2.75
C TRP A 56 3.07 3.76 2.85
N GLY A 57 3.07 4.58 1.79
CA GLY A 57 2.40 5.89 1.83
C GLY A 57 2.88 6.79 2.98
N GLY A 58 4.12 6.58 3.47
CA GLY A 58 4.67 7.25 4.65
C GLY A 58 4.17 6.73 6.01
N ILE A 59 3.43 5.61 6.04
CA ILE A 59 2.89 5.00 7.25
C ILE A 59 3.57 3.67 7.51
N VAL A 60 3.99 3.44 8.75
CA VAL A 60 4.54 2.16 9.21
C VAL A 60 3.40 1.16 9.40
N LEU A 61 3.54 -0.03 8.83
CA LEU A 61 2.61 -1.13 9.05
C LEU A 61 3.09 -2.00 10.22
N PRO A 62 2.19 -2.43 11.13
CA PRO A 62 2.54 -3.04 12.41
C PRO A 62 2.95 -4.52 12.34
N GLY A 63 2.91 -5.16 11.17
CA GLY A 63 3.01 -6.60 11.00
C GLY A 63 1.62 -7.27 10.98
N HIS A 64 1.57 -8.57 11.24
CA HIS A 64 0.34 -9.38 11.18
C HIS A 64 -0.61 -9.13 12.37
N TYR A 65 -1.12 -7.90 12.48
CA TYR A 65 -2.09 -7.48 13.49
C TYR A 65 -3.32 -6.89 12.80
N PRO A 66 -4.29 -7.70 12.37
CA PRO A 66 -5.43 -7.26 11.55
C PRO A 66 -6.20 -6.07 12.14
N SER A 67 -6.52 -6.12 13.43
CA SER A 67 -7.23 -5.04 14.14
C SER A 67 -6.47 -3.71 14.16
N ARG A 68 -5.14 -3.74 14.05
CA ARG A 68 -4.30 -2.53 13.93
C ARG A 68 -4.11 -2.11 12.48
N LEU A 69 -4.17 -3.04 11.53
CA LEU A 69 -4.00 -2.79 10.10
C LEU A 69 -5.23 -2.10 9.49
N GLU A 70 -6.45 -2.47 9.88
CA GLU A 70 -7.69 -1.90 9.35
C GLU A 70 -7.75 -0.36 9.39
N PRO A 71 -7.54 0.31 10.54
CA PRO A 71 -7.56 1.77 10.58
C PRO A 71 -6.42 2.39 9.75
N ILE A 72 -5.30 1.68 9.61
CA ILE A 72 -4.18 2.11 8.76
C ILE A 72 -4.54 2.01 7.28
N TYR A 73 -5.18 0.93 6.85
CA TYR A 73 -5.66 0.78 5.48
C TYR A 73 -6.70 1.82 5.12
N ALA A 74 -7.64 2.13 6.03
CA ALA A 74 -8.60 3.22 5.83
C ALA A 74 -7.89 4.57 5.63
N ARG A 75 -6.84 4.85 6.43
CA ARG A 75 -6.03 6.07 6.29
C ARG A 75 -5.26 6.11 4.96
N LEU A 76 -4.71 5.00 4.50
CA LEU A 76 -4.01 4.90 3.22
C LEU A 76 -4.97 5.06 2.03
N ALA A 77 -6.16 4.46 2.11
CA ALA A 77 -7.21 4.64 1.10
C ALA A 77 -7.63 6.11 0.98
N ALA A 78 -7.90 6.77 2.12
CA ALA A 78 -8.23 8.19 2.13
C ALA A 78 -7.07 9.07 1.61
N GLN A 79 -5.81 8.71 1.89
CA GLN A 79 -4.65 9.39 1.35
C GLN A 79 -4.56 9.25 -0.17
N PHE A 80 -4.84 8.05 -0.71
CA PHE A 80 -4.91 7.84 -2.14
C PHE A 80 -5.95 8.74 -2.78
N GLU A 81 -7.19 8.78 -2.30
CA GLU A 81 -8.25 9.61 -2.90
C GLU A 81 -7.89 11.10 -2.90
N ARG A 82 -7.31 11.62 -1.81
CA ARG A 82 -6.84 13.03 -1.76
C ARG A 82 -5.75 13.35 -2.78
N ARG A 83 -4.96 12.36 -3.18
CA ARG A 83 -3.83 12.54 -4.10
C ARG A 83 -4.12 12.05 -5.52
N ARG A 84 -5.24 11.35 -5.72
CA ARG A 84 -5.59 10.63 -6.94
C ARG A 84 -5.52 11.53 -8.17
N THR A 85 -6.26 12.64 -8.18
CA THR A 85 -6.27 13.58 -9.31
C THR A 85 -4.88 14.13 -9.62
N ARG A 86 -4.06 14.40 -8.59
CA ARG A 86 -2.69 14.89 -8.79
C ARG A 86 -1.73 13.82 -9.31
N GLU A 87 -1.90 12.58 -8.87
CA GLU A 87 -0.97 11.50 -9.20
C GLU A 87 -1.31 10.81 -10.53
N ILE A 88 -2.59 10.62 -10.83
CA ILE A 88 -3.05 9.84 -11.99
C ILE A 88 -4.17 10.52 -12.80
N GLY A 89 -4.58 11.74 -12.45
CA GLY A 89 -5.69 12.42 -13.11
C GLY A 89 -6.99 11.64 -13.01
N ASP A 90 -7.69 11.54 -14.13
CA ASP A 90 -8.99 10.85 -14.27
C ASP A 90 -8.86 9.37 -14.64
N ALA A 91 -7.65 8.80 -14.51
CA ALA A 91 -7.45 7.38 -14.81
C ALA A 91 -8.40 6.50 -13.98
N PRO A 92 -9.06 5.52 -14.61
CA PRO A 92 -9.95 4.62 -13.90
C PRO A 92 -9.16 3.75 -12.94
N VAL A 93 -9.69 3.58 -11.72
CA VAL A 93 -9.09 2.76 -10.66
C VAL A 93 -10.18 1.97 -9.99
N ALA A 94 -9.95 0.67 -9.80
CA ALA A 94 -10.88 -0.19 -9.09
C ALA A 94 -11.09 0.31 -7.66
N PRO A 95 -12.34 0.33 -7.15
CA PRO A 95 -12.58 0.65 -5.75
C PRO A 95 -11.84 -0.34 -4.84
N LEU A 96 -11.17 0.17 -3.80
CA LEU A 96 -10.44 -0.68 -2.85
C LEU A 96 -11.36 -1.69 -2.15
N THR A 97 -12.63 -1.34 -1.90
CA THR A 97 -13.64 -2.25 -1.34
C THR A 97 -13.81 -3.51 -2.20
N ASN A 98 -13.81 -3.36 -3.53
CA ASN A 98 -13.96 -4.48 -4.45
C ASN A 98 -12.71 -5.38 -4.45
N LEU A 99 -11.53 -4.78 -4.32
CA LEU A 99 -10.27 -5.53 -4.27
C LEU A 99 -10.10 -6.33 -2.98
N LEU A 100 -10.61 -5.81 -1.87
CA LEU A 100 -10.61 -6.53 -0.60
C LEU A 100 -11.56 -7.73 -0.66
N ALA A 101 -12.79 -7.54 -1.17
CA ALA A 101 -13.78 -8.60 -1.34
C ALA A 101 -13.30 -9.73 -2.26
N GLN A 102 -12.80 -9.40 -3.46
CA GLN A 102 -12.31 -10.40 -4.43
C GLN A 102 -11.19 -11.29 -3.88
N LYS A 103 -10.33 -10.74 -3.01
CA LYS A 103 -9.26 -11.51 -2.37
C LYS A 103 -9.76 -12.40 -1.24
N ASP A 104 -10.80 -12.01 -0.53
CA ASP A 104 -11.42 -12.86 0.49
C ASP A 104 -12.08 -14.07 -0.17
N ASP A 105 -12.81 -13.85 -1.27
CA ASP A 105 -13.40 -14.93 -2.07
C ASP A 105 -12.33 -15.89 -2.59
N ALA A 106 -11.21 -15.36 -3.10
CA ALA A 106 -10.08 -16.18 -3.56
C ALA A 106 -9.44 -16.99 -2.42
N HIS A 107 -9.25 -16.39 -1.24
CA HIS A 107 -8.68 -17.09 -0.09
C HIS A 107 -9.62 -18.19 0.44
N GLN A 108 -10.92 -17.92 0.46
CA GLN A 108 -11.95 -18.89 0.85
C GLN A 108 -12.07 -20.04 -0.16
N ALA A 109 -11.99 -19.77 -1.46
CA ALA A 109 -12.00 -20.81 -2.49
C ALA A 109 -10.78 -21.75 -2.39
N LEU A 110 -9.59 -21.21 -2.10
CA LEU A 110 -8.38 -22.00 -1.86
C LEU A 110 -8.44 -22.81 -0.55
N ALA A 111 -9.06 -22.25 0.51
CA ALA A 111 -9.25 -22.95 1.78
C ALA A 111 -10.33 -24.04 1.70
N GLY A 112 -11.39 -23.84 0.92
CA GLY A 112 -12.47 -24.81 0.72
C GLY A 112 -12.11 -25.97 -0.22
N ALA A 113 -11.10 -25.81 -1.08
CA ALA A 113 -10.59 -26.88 -1.94
C ALA A 113 -9.59 -27.83 -1.23
N ALA A 114 -9.24 -27.55 0.03
CA ALA A 114 -8.32 -28.34 0.84
C ALA A 114 -9.02 -29.20 1.92
N ALA A 115 -10.34 -29.35 1.85
CA ALA A 115 -11.17 -30.18 2.73
C ALA A 115 -11.82 -31.32 1.94
#